data_AF-A0A5J4UCV3-F1
#
_entry.id   AF-A0A5J4UCV3-F1
#
_cell.length_a   1.000
_cell.length_b   1.000
_cell.length_c   1.000
_cell.angle_alpha   90.00
_cell.angle_beta   90.00
_cell.angle_gamma   90.00
#
_symmetry.space_group_name_H-M   'P 1'
#
loop_
_entity.id
_entity.type
_entity.pdbx_description
1 polymer ?
#
loop_
_entity_poly.entity_id
_entity_poly.type
_entity_poly.pdbx_seq_one_letter_code
_entity_poly.pdbx_strand_id
1 'polypeptide(L)'
;QLLQQPLYTCYQYIRILYYRGWIGHIGDERIEGNGKFIDTKSRITLELNMQSNPRTLTYFVNDVQQKNFVVNIPPAVRIWAFLWEKGSSFQISKFESIPFTTTSHEKKPSIPWEYGKRWIKDEKKKNCSIQ
;
A
#
# COMPACT_ATOMS: atom_id res chain seq x y z
N GLN A 1 14.85 18.07 -35.35
CA GLN A 1 15.23 17.20 -34.23
C GLN A 1 14.03 17.06 -33.31
N LEU A 2 13.27 15.97 -33.46
CA LEU A 2 12.18 15.61 -32.57
C LEU A 2 12.80 14.82 -31.41
N LEU A 3 12.84 15.42 -30.22
CA LEU A 3 13.21 14.71 -29.01
C LEU A 3 12.05 13.78 -28.64
N GLN A 4 12.14 12.52 -29.09
CA GLN A 4 11.37 11.42 -28.52
C GLN A 4 11.79 11.30 -27.05
N GLN A 5 10.94 11.77 -26.15
CA GLN A 5 11.08 11.48 -24.73
C GLN A 5 10.78 10.00 -24.50
N PRO A 6 11.57 9.27 -23.69
CA PRO A 6 11.31 7.86 -23.44
C PRO A 6 9.94 7.69 -22.79
N LEU A 7 9.13 6.78 -23.34
CA LEU A 7 7.87 6.29 -22.78
C LEU A 7 8.13 5.46 -21.51
N TYR A 8 8.57 6.11 -20.44
CA TYR A 8 8.56 5.55 -19.09
C TYR A 8 7.95 6.60 -18.18
N THR A 9 6.62 6.67 -18.15
CA THR A 9 5.92 7.34 -17.05
C THR A 9 6.24 6.58 -15.77
N CYS A 10 7.29 7.01 -15.06
CA CYS A 10 7.65 6.52 -13.74
C CYS A 10 6.40 6.59 -12.84
N TYR A 11 5.82 5.43 -12.54
CA TYR A 11 4.60 5.30 -11.75
C TYR A 11 4.86 5.73 -10.30
N GLN A 12 4.76 7.03 -10.01
CA GLN A 12 4.79 7.61 -8.67
C GLN A 12 3.46 7.38 -7.92
N TYR A 13 2.84 6.21 -8.08
CA TYR A 13 1.54 5.90 -7.50
C TYR A 13 1.68 4.85 -6.41
N ILE A 14 1.03 5.10 -5.28
CA ILE A 14 0.68 4.03 -4.35
C ILE A 14 -0.46 3.26 -5.03
N ARG A 15 -0.18 2.05 -5.51
CA ARG A 15 -1.22 1.17 -6.06
C ARG A 15 -2.01 0.59 -4.90
N ILE A 16 -3.30 0.92 -4.86
CA ILE A 16 -4.23 0.40 -3.85
C ILE A 16 -4.47 -1.09 -4.09
N LEU A 17 -4.76 -1.77 -2.98
CA LEU A 17 -5.00 -3.20 -2.84
C LEU A 17 -5.84 -3.82 -3.97
N TYR A 18 -5.48 -5.04 -4.36
CA TYR A 18 -6.32 -5.91 -5.19
C TYR A 18 -7.33 -6.66 -4.31
N TYR A 19 -8.50 -7.07 -4.82
CA TYR A 19 -9.55 -7.75 -4.01
C TYR A 19 -9.05 -8.98 -3.23
N ARG A 20 -7.95 -9.59 -3.69
CA ARG A 20 -7.23 -10.69 -3.03
C ARG A 20 -6.33 -10.24 -1.85
N GLY A 21 -6.35 -8.97 -1.46
CA GLY A 21 -5.46 -8.42 -0.43
C GLY A 21 -4.04 -8.19 -0.91
N TRP A 22 -3.79 -8.12 -2.22
CA TRP A 22 -2.43 -7.95 -2.73
C TRP A 22 -2.03 -6.48 -2.79
N ILE A 23 -0.78 -6.17 -2.44
CA ILE A 23 -0.18 -4.86 -2.68
C ILE A 23 0.93 -4.97 -3.72
N GLY A 24 1.22 -3.88 -4.43
CA GLY A 24 2.30 -3.81 -5.40
C GLY A 24 2.80 -2.38 -5.57
N HIS A 25 3.99 -2.24 -6.14
CA HIS A 25 4.58 -0.92 -6.39
C HIS A 25 5.27 -0.86 -7.76
N ILE A 26 6.52 -1.27 -7.84
CA ILE A 26 7.30 -1.27 -9.10
C ILE A 26 7.35 -2.69 -9.68
N GLY A 27 6.87 -2.83 -10.92
CA GLY A 27 6.79 -4.10 -11.65
C GLY A 27 5.50 -4.88 -11.42
N ASP A 28 5.50 -6.13 -11.89
CA ASP A 28 4.31 -6.98 -11.91
C ASP A 28 4.17 -7.88 -10.68
N GLU A 29 5.18 -7.91 -9.83
CA GLU A 29 5.15 -8.65 -8.57
C GLU A 29 4.06 -8.13 -7.63
N ARG A 30 3.45 -9.08 -6.90
CA ARG A 30 2.37 -8.83 -5.96
C ARG A 30 2.73 -9.42 -4.61
N ILE A 31 2.65 -8.59 -3.58
CA ILE A 31 2.88 -9.00 -2.20
C ILE A 31 1.56 -9.45 -1.59
N GLU A 32 1.56 -10.69 -1.13
CA GLU A 32 0.43 -11.35 -0.50
C GLU A 32 0.44 -11.19 1.04
N GLY A 33 -0.59 -11.70 1.70
CA GLY A 33 -0.65 -11.82 3.16
C GLY A 33 -1.49 -10.77 3.87
N ASN A 34 -2.08 -9.82 3.15
CA ASN A 34 -3.21 -9.05 3.69
C ASN A 34 -4.53 -9.82 3.45
N GLY A 35 -5.55 -9.47 4.22
CA GLY A 35 -6.90 -9.97 4.09
C GLY A 35 -7.54 -9.59 2.75
N LYS A 36 -8.36 -10.50 2.24
CA LYS A 36 -9.17 -10.28 1.03
C LYS A 36 -10.38 -9.42 1.37
N PHE A 37 -10.91 -8.69 0.38
CA PHE A 37 -12.12 -7.89 0.49
C PHE A 37 -13.01 -8.18 -0.73
N ILE A 38 -13.78 -9.25 -0.63
CA ILE A 38 -14.56 -9.78 -1.76
C ILE A 38 -16.04 -9.38 -1.62
N ASP A 39 -16.50 -9.12 -0.40
CA ASP A 39 -17.87 -8.68 -0.15
C ASP A 39 -18.04 -7.21 -0.58
N THR A 40 -19.18 -6.90 -1.22
CA THR A 40 -19.66 -5.55 -1.53
C THR A 40 -19.66 -4.59 -0.33
N LYS A 41 -19.76 -5.11 0.90
CA LYS A 41 -19.75 -4.33 2.15
C LYS A 41 -18.34 -4.19 2.75
N SER A 42 -17.33 -4.75 2.10
CA SER A 42 -15.95 -4.68 2.60
C SER A 42 -15.48 -3.23 2.62
N ARG A 43 -14.86 -2.82 3.74
CA ARG A 43 -14.26 -1.50 3.89
C ARG A 43 -12.76 -1.58 3.78
N ILE A 44 -12.18 -0.68 2.99
CA ILE A 44 -10.74 -0.50 2.90
C ILE A 44 -10.42 0.87 3.47
N THR A 45 -9.51 0.93 4.43
CA THR A 45 -9.00 2.19 4.98
C THR A 45 -7.53 2.30 4.65
N LEU A 46 -7.10 3.50 4.24
CA LEU A 46 -5.71 3.87 4.03
C LEU A 46 -5.37 4.95 5.06
N GLU A 47 -4.52 4.63 6.03
CA GLU A 47 -3.96 5.61 6.96
C GLU A 47 -2.60 6.06 6.43
N LEU A 48 -2.53 7.32 5.97
CA LEU A 48 -1.31 7.94 5.47
C LEU A 48 -0.74 8.87 6.54
N ASN A 49 0.36 8.47 7.19
CA ASN A 49 1.05 9.30 8.16
C ASN A 49 2.17 10.11 7.48
N MET A 50 1.90 11.38 7.21
CA MET A 50 2.85 12.30 6.59
C MET A 50 3.78 13.01 7.59
N GLN A 51 3.50 12.88 8.90
CA GLN A 51 4.23 13.56 9.97
C GLN A 51 5.30 12.67 10.63
N SER A 52 5.15 11.34 10.57
CA SER A 52 6.16 10.42 11.09
C SER A 52 7.44 10.41 10.26
N ASN A 53 8.54 10.01 10.90
CA ASN A 53 9.79 9.68 10.23
C ASN A 53 10.21 8.25 10.63
N PRO A 54 10.12 7.26 9.72
CA PRO A 54 9.70 7.39 8.32
C PRO A 54 8.20 7.67 8.17
N ARG A 55 7.79 8.33 7.07
CA ARG A 55 6.37 8.47 6.69
C ARG A 55 5.81 7.11 6.31
N THR A 56 4.57 6.83 6.73
CA THR A 56 3.97 5.50 6.55
C THR A 56 2.65 5.54 5.81
N LEU A 57 2.32 4.41 5.18
CA LEU A 57 0.98 4.09 4.71
C LEU A 57 0.59 2.72 5.25
N THR A 58 -0.50 2.70 6.01
CA THR A 58 -1.07 1.49 6.62
C THR A 58 -2.42 1.17 6.02
N TYR A 59 -2.64 -0.12 5.78
CA TYR A 59 -3.88 -0.63 5.19
C TYR A 59 -4.75 -1.27 6.26
N PHE A 60 -6.06 -1.14 6.10
CA PHE A 60 -7.05 -1.87 6.88
C PHE A 60 -8.07 -2.52 5.97
N VAL A 61 -8.54 -3.69 6.38
CA VAL A 61 -9.68 -4.38 5.76
C VAL A 61 -10.69 -4.64 6.85
N ASN A 62 -11.90 -4.10 6.71
CA ASN A 62 -12.96 -4.17 7.73
C ASN A 62 -12.45 -3.76 9.11
N ASP A 63 -11.75 -2.62 9.17
CA ASP A 63 -11.18 -2.03 10.39
C ASP A 63 -10.08 -2.87 11.07
N VAL A 64 -9.63 -3.96 10.44
CA VAL A 64 -8.48 -4.76 10.89
C VAL A 64 -7.22 -4.27 10.19
N GLN A 65 -6.21 -3.85 10.97
CA GLN A 65 -4.89 -3.47 10.45
C GLN A 65 -4.22 -4.64 9.74
N GLN A 66 -3.69 -4.38 8.54
CA GLN A 66 -3.04 -5.38 7.70
C GLN A 66 -1.55 -5.52 8.01
N LYS A 67 -1.01 -6.70 7.70
CA LYS A 67 0.39 -7.07 7.97
C LYS A 67 1.37 -6.23 7.17
N ASN A 68 1.12 -6.05 5.88
CA ASN A 68 2.02 -5.32 5.00
C ASN A 68 1.67 -3.84 5.03
N PHE A 69 2.67 -2.99 5.21
CA PHE A 69 2.53 -1.54 5.18
C PHE A 69 3.72 -0.90 4.44
N VAL A 70 3.62 0.36 4.07
CA VAL A 70 4.65 1.06 3.29
C VAL A 70 5.36 2.09 4.17
N VAL A 71 6.68 2.20 4.03
CA VAL A 71 7.53 3.19 4.71
C VAL A 71 8.27 4.05 3.69
N ASN A 72 8.83 5.18 4.14
CA ASN A 72 9.56 6.15 3.32
C ASN A 72 8.71 6.78 2.22
N ILE A 73 7.43 7.04 2.52
CA ILE A 73 6.51 7.72 1.61
C ILE A 73 7.06 9.13 1.23
N PRO A 74 7.04 9.52 -0.06
CA PRO A 74 7.51 10.83 -0.48
C PRO A 74 6.65 11.98 0.06
N PRO A 75 7.13 13.24 0.06
CA PRO A 75 6.37 14.39 0.56
C PRO A 75 5.05 14.67 -0.14
N ALA A 76 4.86 14.17 -1.36
CA ALA A 76 3.64 14.29 -2.12
C ALA A 76 3.28 12.94 -2.73
N VAL A 77 2.00 12.57 -2.65
CA VAL A 77 1.46 11.32 -3.18
C VAL A 77 0.15 11.55 -3.90
N ARG A 78 -0.17 10.65 -4.83
CA ARG A 78 -1.49 10.50 -5.43
C ARG A 78 -2.05 9.14 -5.06
N ILE A 79 -3.30 9.13 -4.61
CA ILE A 79 -4.06 7.91 -4.32
C ILE A 79 -4.69 7.45 -5.64
N TRP A 80 -4.49 6.19 -6.02
CA TRP A 80 -5.02 5.63 -7.26
C TRP A 80 -5.77 4.32 -6.99
N ALA A 81 -7.06 4.31 -7.30
CA ALA A 81 -7.91 3.13 -7.24
C ALA A 81 -8.00 2.46 -8.61
N PHE A 82 -7.69 1.17 -8.68
CA PHE A 82 -7.77 0.38 -9.91
C PHE A 82 -8.99 -0.53 -9.86
N LEU A 83 -9.88 -0.39 -10.84
CA LEU A 83 -11.08 -1.21 -10.99
C LEU A 83 -10.90 -2.12 -12.20
N TRP A 84 -10.87 -3.43 -11.98
CA TRP A 84 -10.60 -4.41 -13.02
C TRP A 84 -11.88 -5.06 -13.56
N GLU A 85 -12.78 -5.50 -12.68
CA GLU A 85 -13.98 -6.24 -13.07
C GLU A 85 -15.08 -5.28 -13.58
N LYS A 86 -15.81 -5.70 -14.62
CA LYS A 86 -16.92 -4.92 -15.17
C LYS A 86 -17.98 -4.66 -14.09
N GLY A 87 -18.40 -3.40 -13.97
CA GLY A 87 -19.38 -2.97 -12.97
C GLY A 87 -18.80 -2.76 -11.57
N SER A 88 -17.48 -2.95 -11.39
CA SER A 88 -16.82 -2.57 -10.13
C SER A 88 -16.94 -1.08 -9.91
N SER A 89 -17.24 -0.70 -8.68
CA SER A 89 -17.23 0.67 -8.22
C SER A 89 -16.82 0.68 -6.75
N PHE A 90 -16.48 1.85 -6.26
CA PHE A 90 -16.27 2.07 -4.83
C PHE A 90 -16.86 3.43 -4.47
N GLN A 91 -17.16 3.60 -3.19
CA GLN A 91 -17.59 4.85 -2.62
C GLN A 91 -16.58 5.28 -1.57
N ILE A 92 -16.19 6.55 -1.59
CA ILE A 92 -15.43 7.16 -0.50
C ILE A 92 -16.43 7.49 0.60
N SER A 93 -16.45 6.69 1.67
CA SER A 93 -17.32 6.90 2.83
C SER A 93 -16.73 7.88 3.84
N LYS A 94 -15.39 7.99 3.90
CA LYS A 94 -14.67 8.85 4.84
C LYS A 94 -13.37 9.35 4.21
N PHE A 95 -13.13 10.65 4.32
CA PHE A 95 -11.86 11.29 3.95
C PHE A 95 -11.62 12.45 4.92
N GLU A 96 -10.71 12.23 5.87
CA GLU A 96 -10.47 13.16 6.97
C GLU A 96 -8.97 13.23 7.30
N SER A 97 -8.58 14.34 7.93
CA SER A 97 -7.27 14.47 8.55
C SER A 97 -7.43 14.30 10.06
N ILE A 98 -6.76 13.30 10.63
CA ILE A 98 -6.72 13.07 12.08
C ILE A 98 -5.38 13.54 12.66
N PRO A 99 -5.34 14.10 13.89
CA PRO A 99 -4.14 14.70 14.45
C PRO A 99 -3.12 13.68 14.99
N PHE A 100 -3.51 12.42 15.13
CA PHE A 100 -2.66 11.33 15.62
C PHE A 100 -2.89 10.06 14.79
N THR A 101 -1.87 9.19 14.76
CA THR A 101 -1.94 7.88 14.11
C THR A 101 -2.84 6.96 14.94
N THR A 102 -3.63 6.12 14.27
CA THR A 102 -4.39 5.06 14.96
C THR A 102 -3.62 3.74 15.03
N THR A 103 -2.44 3.71 14.41
CA THR A 103 -1.68 2.49 14.13
C THR A 103 -0.46 2.33 15.05
N SER A 104 -0.25 1.09 15.50
CA SER A 104 1.01 0.65 16.11
C SER A 104 1.50 -0.59 15.36
N HIS A 105 2.74 -0.53 14.86
CA HIS A 105 3.38 -1.65 14.15
C HIS A 105 4.24 -2.52 15.07
N GLU A 106 4.34 -2.17 16.36
CA GLU A 106 5.24 -2.81 17.33
C GLU A 106 4.70 -4.14 17.88
N LYS A 107 3.37 -4.30 17.92
CA LYS A 107 2.70 -5.39 18.66
C LYS A 107 2.39 -6.64 17.83
N LYS A 108 2.50 -6.57 16.50
CA LYS A 108 2.20 -7.68 15.58
C LYS A 108 3.33 -7.79 14.56
N PRO A 109 3.62 -8.99 14.02
CA PRO A 109 4.59 -9.14 12.95
C PRO A 109 4.10 -8.38 11.71
N SER A 110 4.50 -7.12 11.60
CA SER A 110 4.19 -6.20 10.51
C SER A 110 5.39 -6.13 9.58
N ILE A 111 5.16 -6.08 8.28
CA ILE A 111 6.22 -6.07 7.28
C ILE A 111 6.25 -4.70 6.59
N PRO A 112 7.29 -3.88 6.84
CA PRO A 112 7.48 -2.60 6.15
C PRO A 112 8.00 -2.82 4.74
N TRP A 113 7.39 -2.20 3.74
CA TRP A 113 7.86 -2.17 2.37
C TRP A 113 8.33 -0.77 2.01
N GLU A 114 9.56 -0.64 1.51
CA GLU A 114 10.12 0.67 1.19
C GLU A 114 9.55 1.19 -0.12
N TYR A 115 9.00 2.40 -0.09
CA TYR A 115 8.61 3.12 -1.29
C TYR A 115 9.81 3.33 -2.21
N GLY A 116 9.59 3.31 -3.52
CA GLY A 116 10.64 3.49 -4.53
C GLY A 116 11.49 2.24 -4.80
N LYS A 117 11.30 1.16 -4.04
CA LYS A 117 11.96 -0.13 -4.28
C LYS A 117 11.01 -1.14 -4.93
N ARG A 118 11.58 -2.06 -5.73
CA ARG A 118 10.84 -3.26 -6.16
C ARG A 118 10.59 -4.15 -4.94
N TRP A 119 9.39 -4.72 -4.83
CA TRP A 119 9.03 -5.60 -3.73
C TRP A 119 9.04 -7.04 -4.21
N ILE A 120 9.82 -7.90 -3.54
CA ILE A 120 10.00 -9.31 -3.91
C ILE A 120 9.70 -10.19 -2.69
N LYS A 121 9.06 -11.34 -2.92
CA LYS A 121 8.60 -12.27 -1.88
C LYS A 121 9.72 -12.87 -1.03
N ASP A 122 10.90 -13.07 -1.62
CA ASP A 122 11.96 -13.91 -1.04
C ASP A 122 13.08 -13.16 -0.30
N GLU A 123 13.25 -11.85 -0.50
CA GLU A 123 14.36 -11.10 0.14
C GLU A 123 14.22 -11.01 1.67
N LYS A 124 13.01 -11.14 2.22
CA LYS A 124 12.76 -10.98 3.67
C LYS A 124 12.87 -12.25 4.49
N LYS A 125 12.91 -13.44 3.86
CA LYS A 125 13.17 -14.69 4.61
C LYS A 125 14.63 -14.82 5.04
N LYS A 126 15.56 -14.05 4.43
CA LYS A 126 16.99 -14.12 4.75
C LYS A 126 17.44 -13.21 5.90
N ASN A 127 16.59 -12.31 6.40
CA ASN A 127 16.96 -11.39 7.47
C ASN A 127 16.42 -11.77 8.86
N CYS A 128 15.80 -12.95 8.99
CA CYS A 128 15.55 -13.53 10.32
C CYS A 128 16.76 -14.38 10.72
N SER A 129 17.85 -13.71 11.09
CA SER A 129 18.89 -14.33 11.89
C SER A 129 18.45 -14.23 13.34
N ILE A 130 18.05 -15.35 13.93
CA ILE A 130 17.94 -15.49 15.37
C ILE A 130 19.36 -15.31 15.90
N GLN A 131 19.59 -14.24 16.68
CA GLN A 131 20.70 -14.17 17.63
C GLN A 131 20.22 -14.78 18.95
#